data_AF-A0A2X1XQX5-F1
#
_entry.id   AF-A0A2X1XQX5-F1
#
_cell.length_a   1.000
_cell.length_b   1.000
_cell.length_c   1.000
_cell.angle_alpha   90.00
_cell.angle_beta   90.00
_cell.angle_gamma   90.00
#
_symmetry.space_group_name_H-M   'P 1'
#
loop_
_entity.id
_entity.type
_entity.pdbx_description
1 polymer ?
#
loop_
_entity_poly.entity_id
_entity_poly.type
_entity_poly.pdbx_seq_one_letter_code
_entity_poly.pdbx_strand_id
1 'polypeptide(L)'
;MPNYFSLILTSLRTQKGFTQIEMSKKLGLARQTYQDYESGKREPRYTTIIKCAHLLEVSPSLFFRTTPQDSINERLRHLSNEKLIQEVNRRLISVLPATN
;
A
#
# COMPACT_ATOMS: atom_id res chain seq x y z
N MET A 1 -10.07 -2.16 2.02
CA MET A 1 -9.99 -2.39 0.56
C MET A 1 -8.69 -3.12 0.31
N PRO A 2 -8.69 -4.24 -0.43
CA PRO A 2 -7.45 -4.94 -0.80
C PRO A 2 -6.53 -4.01 -1.59
N ASN A 3 -5.26 -3.91 -1.18
CA ASN A 3 -4.21 -3.25 -1.96
C ASN A 3 -3.49 -4.26 -2.86
N TYR A 4 -2.57 -3.80 -3.70
CA TYR A 4 -1.82 -4.67 -4.61
C TYR A 4 -1.13 -5.84 -3.88
N PHE A 5 -0.47 -5.55 -2.75
CA PHE A 5 0.16 -6.58 -1.92
C PHE A 5 -0.81 -7.69 -1.54
N SER A 6 -1.99 -7.33 -1.02
CA SER A 6 -2.99 -8.28 -0.53
C SER A 6 -3.56 -9.17 -1.63
N LEU A 7 -3.72 -8.64 -2.85
CA LEU A 7 -4.17 -9.38 -4.03
C LEU A 7 -3.13 -10.42 -4.46
N ILE A 8 -1.85 -10.01 -4.54
CA ILE A 8 -0.74 -10.91 -4.90
C ILE A 8 -0.55 -11.98 -3.83
N LEU A 9 -0.57 -11.62 -2.55
CA LEU A 9 -0.43 -12.56 -1.45
C LEU A 9 -1.53 -13.64 -1.50
N THR A 10 -2.78 -13.23 -1.69
CA THR A 10 -3.93 -14.15 -1.80
C THR A 10 -3.76 -15.08 -2.99
N SER A 11 -3.43 -14.53 -4.16
CA SER A 11 -3.23 -15.30 -5.39
C SER A 11 -2.15 -16.37 -5.24
N LEU A 12 -0.95 -15.98 -4.78
CA LEU A 12 0.16 -16.89 -4.58
C LEU A 12 -0.13 -17.96 -3.51
N ARG A 13 -0.77 -17.57 -2.41
CA ARG A 13 -1.19 -18.53 -1.37
C ARG A 13 -2.11 -19.59 -1.97
N THR A 14 -3.13 -19.17 -2.74
CA THR A 14 -4.07 -20.10 -3.37
C THR A 14 -3.42 -21.00 -4.41
N GLN A 15 -2.46 -20.48 -5.19
CA GLN A 15 -1.69 -21.28 -6.15
C GLN A 15 -0.83 -22.34 -5.48
N LYS A 16 -0.27 -22.05 -4.30
CA LYS A 16 0.45 -23.03 -3.47
C LYS A 16 -0.48 -23.98 -2.70
N GLY A 17 -1.80 -23.82 -2.82
CA GLY A 17 -2.79 -24.67 -2.14
C GLY A 17 -2.89 -24.45 -0.64
N PHE A 18 -2.32 -23.37 -0.10
CA PHE A 18 -2.36 -23.11 1.35
C PHE A 18 -3.66 -22.43 1.75
N THR A 19 -4.20 -22.82 2.90
CA THR A 19 -5.23 -22.06 3.62
C THR A 19 -4.63 -20.86 4.36
N GLN A 20 -5.47 -19.88 4.72
CA GLN A 20 -5.02 -18.74 5.54
C GLN A 20 -4.46 -19.20 6.90
N ILE A 21 -4.98 -20.30 7.46
CA ILE A 21 -4.54 -20.89 8.73
C ILE A 21 -3.15 -21.52 8.58
N GLU A 22 -2.91 -22.27 7.51
CA GLU A 22 -1.60 -22.86 7.25
C GLU A 22 -0.54 -21.79 7.01
N MET A 23 -0.90 -20.76 6.24
CA MET A 23 0.01 -19.65 5.97
C MET A 23 0.34 -18.88 7.25
N SER A 24 -0.64 -18.61 8.11
CA SER A 24 -0.38 -17.95 9.40
C SER A 24 0.53 -18.79 10.30
N LYS A 25 0.32 -20.11 10.35
CA LYS A 25 1.18 -21.04 11.10
C LYS A 25 2.62 -21.05 10.57
N LYS A 26 2.80 -21.17 9.26
CA LYS A 26 4.13 -21.15 8.61
C LYS A 26 4.88 -19.84 8.84
N LEU A 27 4.16 -18.72 8.94
CA LEU A 27 4.73 -17.41 9.21
C LEU A 27 4.96 -17.13 10.71
N GLY A 28 4.46 -17.98 11.61
CA GLY A 28 4.48 -17.74 13.05
C GLY A 28 3.60 -16.56 13.47
N LEU A 29 2.46 -16.37 12.80
CA LEU A 29 1.52 -15.27 13.02
C LEU A 29 0.18 -15.77 13.56
N ALA A 30 -0.51 -14.92 14.31
CA ALA A 30 -1.91 -15.14 14.61
C ALA A 30 -2.74 -15.14 13.32
N ARG A 31 -3.75 -16.01 13.22
CA ARG A 31 -4.63 -16.12 12.05
C ARG A 31 -5.23 -14.77 11.65
N GLN A 32 -5.71 -14.00 12.62
CA GLN A 32 -6.29 -12.68 12.38
C GLN A 32 -5.27 -11.71 11.74
N THR A 33 -4.01 -11.76 12.17
CA THR A 33 -2.96 -10.92 11.60
C THR A 33 -2.75 -11.23 10.11
N TYR A 34 -2.76 -12.51 9.75
CA TYR A 34 -2.65 -12.92 8.34
C TYR A 34 -3.89 -12.50 7.52
N GLN A 35 -5.09 -12.68 8.08
CA GLN A 35 -6.34 -12.24 7.45
C GLN A 35 -6.38 -10.72 7.22
N ASP A 36 -5.86 -9.93 8.17
CA ASP A 36 -5.77 -8.48 8.04
C ASP A 36 -4.84 -8.07 6.89
N TYR A 37 -3.82 -8.89 6.56
CA TYR A 37 -2.97 -8.67 5.39
C TYR A 37 -3.72 -8.93 4.08
N GLU A 38 -4.42 -10.06 3.95
CA GLU A 38 -5.16 -10.39 2.72
C GLU A 38 -6.38 -9.49 2.47
N SER A 39 -6.94 -8.89 3.51
CA SER A 39 -8.03 -7.90 3.38
C SER A 39 -7.53 -6.47 3.09
N GLY A 40 -6.22 -6.24 3.14
CA GLY A 40 -5.62 -4.91 3.05
C GLY A 40 -5.92 -4.01 4.26
N LYS A 41 -6.45 -4.57 5.35
CA LYS A 41 -6.73 -3.84 6.59
C LYS A 41 -5.45 -3.46 7.34
N ARG A 42 -4.42 -4.30 7.22
CA ARG A 42 -3.12 -4.08 7.84
C ARG A 42 -2.01 -4.28 6.82
N GLU A 43 -1.03 -3.39 6.88
CA GLU A 43 0.17 -3.54 6.08
C GLU A 43 1.22 -4.39 6.84
N PRO A 44 1.80 -5.42 6.21
CA PRO A 44 2.87 -6.19 6.80
C PRO A 44 4.17 -5.39 6.84
N ARG A 45 5.02 -5.68 7.82
CA ARG A 45 6.38 -5.13 7.86
C ARG A 45 7.23 -5.78 6.77
N TYR A 46 8.29 -5.09 6.35
CA TYR A 46 9.25 -5.60 5.37
C TYR A 46 9.73 -7.03 5.68
N THR A 47 10.05 -7.32 6.95
CA THR A 47 10.49 -8.66 7.37
C THR A 47 9.44 -9.75 7.12
N THR A 48 8.15 -9.43 7.28
CA THR A 48 7.05 -10.34 6.96
C THR A 48 6.92 -10.54 5.45
N ILE A 49 7.11 -9.49 4.66
CA ILE A 49 7.07 -9.57 3.19
C ILE A 49 8.16 -10.52 2.68
N ILE A 50 9.38 -10.42 3.22
CA ILE A 50 10.48 -11.34 2.89
C ILE A 50 10.14 -12.78 3.26
N LYS A 51 9.56 -13.02 4.45
CA LYS A 51 9.12 -14.36 4.86
C LYS A 51 8.04 -14.92 3.94
N CYS A 52 7.06 -14.11 3.55
CA CYS A 52 6.04 -14.51 2.57
C CYS A 52 6.69 -14.88 1.23
N ALA A 53 7.60 -14.05 0.71
CA ALA A 53 8.29 -14.30 -0.55
C ALA A 53 9.08 -15.61 -0.53
N HIS A 54 9.82 -15.88 0.55
CA HIS A 54 10.54 -17.14 0.74
C HIS A 54 9.59 -18.35 0.80
N LEU A 55 8.51 -18.28 1.60
CA LEU A 55 7.54 -19.38 1.74
C LEU A 55 6.77 -19.66 0.45
N LEU A 56 6.55 -18.64 -0.38
CA LEU A 56 5.84 -18.75 -1.65
C LEU A 56 6.80 -18.98 -2.83
N GLU A 57 8.11 -19.01 -2.58
CA GLU A 57 9.17 -19.23 -3.57
C GLU A 57 9.14 -18.22 -4.72
N VAL A 58 8.94 -16.94 -4.38
CA VAL A 58 8.91 -15.83 -5.35
C VAL A 58 9.90 -14.72 -4.96
N SER A 59 10.25 -13.87 -5.92
CA SER A 59 11.00 -12.66 -5.62
C SER A 59 10.16 -11.68 -4.78
N PRO A 60 10.70 -11.09 -3.70
CA PRO A 60 10.02 -10.05 -2.93
C PRO A 60 9.56 -8.86 -3.77
N SER A 61 10.26 -8.54 -4.87
CA SER A 61 9.90 -7.44 -5.77
C SER A 61 8.51 -7.59 -6.39
N LEU A 62 7.99 -8.81 -6.48
CA LEU A 62 6.65 -9.08 -7.00
C LEU A 62 5.56 -8.39 -6.16
N PHE A 63 5.80 -8.18 -4.86
CA PHE A 63 4.86 -7.51 -3.95
C PHE A 63 4.85 -5.98 -4.06
N PHE A 64 5.88 -5.39 -4.69
CA PHE A 64 6.10 -3.95 -4.74
C PHE A 64 5.86 -3.34 -6.12
N ARG A 65 5.29 -4.10 -7.06
CA ARG A 65 4.91 -3.52 -8.36
C ARG A 65 3.82 -2.48 -8.12
N THR A 66 4.16 -1.22 -8.35
CA THR A 66 3.18 -0.14 -8.47
C THR A 66 2.23 -0.47 -9.60
N THR A 67 0.92 -0.47 -9.30
CA THR A 67 -0.06 -0.47 -10.37
C THR A 67 -0.07 0.90 -11.03
N PRO A 68 -0.46 1.02 -12.32
CA PRO A 68 -0.70 2.32 -12.94
C PRO A 68 -1.63 3.19 -12.09
N GLN A 69 -2.58 2.58 -11.37
CA GLN A 69 -3.48 3.27 -10.46
C GLN A 69 -2.77 3.92 -9.28
N ASP A 70 -1.74 3.29 -8.71
CA ASP A 70 -0.95 3.87 -7.62
C ASP A 70 -0.22 5.13 -8.09
N SER A 71 0.39 5.07 -9.27
CA SER A 71 1.04 6.24 -9.89
C SER A 71 0.06 7.37 -10.24
N ILE A 72 -1.16 7.02 -10.68
CA ILE A 72 -2.22 8.02 -10.93
C ILE A 72 -2.67 8.66 -9.62
N ASN A 73 -2.93 7.88 -8.58
CA ASN A 73 -3.36 8.37 -7.28
C ASN A 73 -2.32 9.29 -6.63
N GLU A 74 -1.05 8.93 -6.73
CA GLU A 74 0.06 9.75 -6.25
C GLU A 74 0.09 11.10 -7.00
N ARG A 75 0.00 11.05 -8.34
CA ARG A 75 -0.03 12.24 -9.19
C ARG A 75 -1.26 13.13 -8.92
N LEU A 76 -2.44 12.54 -8.68
CA LEU A 76 -3.65 13.27 -8.30
C LEU A 76 -3.49 13.98 -6.95
N ARG A 77 -2.85 13.34 -5.96
CA ARG A 77 -2.54 13.96 -4.67
C ARG A 77 -1.61 15.16 -4.84
N HIS A 78 -0.54 15.01 -5.64
CA HIS A 78 0.37 16.11 -5.94
C HIS A 78 -0.36 17.29 -6.60
N LEU A 79 -1.16 17.04 -7.64
CA LEU A 79 -1.94 18.08 -8.32
C LEU A 79 -2.93 18.79 -7.37
N SER A 80 -3.57 18.05 -6.45
CA SER A 80 -4.47 18.64 -5.47
C SER A 80 -3.73 19.53 -4.47
N ASN A 81 -2.56 19.09 -3.99
CA ASN A 81 -1.77 19.86 -3.03
C ASN A 81 -1.22 21.14 -3.66
N GLU A 82 -0.72 21.07 -4.91
CA GLU A 82 -0.23 22.24 -5.64
C GLU A 82 -1.34 23.27 -5.84
N LYS A 83 -2.53 22.84 -6.25
CA LYS A 83 -3.70 23.73 -6.40
C LYS A 83 -4.06 24.42 -5.08
N LEU A 84 -4.05 23.68 -3.97
CA LEU A 84 -4.32 24.25 -2.65
C LEU A 84 -3.29 25.32 -2.27
N ILE A 85 -2.00 25.04 -2.49
CA ILE A 85 -0.91 25.99 -2.21
C ILE A 85 -1.08 27.27 -3.05
N GLN A 86 -1.42 27.13 -4.34
CA GLN A 86 -1.65 28.30 -5.18
C GLN A 86 -2.85 29.14 -4.72
N GLU A 87 -3.94 28.50 -4.30
CA GLU A 87 -5.12 29.20 -3.79
C GLU A 87 -4.80 29.94 -2.48
N VAL A 88 -4.07 29.31 -1.56
CA VAL A 88 -3.62 29.95 -0.31
C VAL A 88 -2.73 31.15 -0.62
N ASN A 89 -1.75 31.01 -1.52
CA ASN A 89 -0.86 32.11 -1.91
C ASN A 89 -1.62 33.27 -2.55
N ARG A 90 -2.59 32.98 -3.42
CA ARG A 90 -3.45 34.01 -4.04
C ARG A 90 -4.18 34.84 -2.97
N ARG A 91 -4.77 34.17 -1.97
CA ARG A 91 -5.48 34.85 -0.88
C ARG A 91 -4.53 35.68 0.00
N LEU A 92 -3.36 35.15 0.34
CA LEU A 92 -2.35 35.88 1.11
C LEU A 92 -1.92 37.17 0.42
N ILE A 93 -1.66 37.13 -0.89
CA ILE A 93 -1.28 38.32 -1.66
C ILE A 93 -2.40 39.36 -1.67
N SER A 94 -3.67 38.93 -1.74
CA SER A 94 -4.81 39.85 -1.74
C SER A 94 -5.08 40.57 -0.41
N VAL A 95 -4.52 40.11 0.71
CA VAL A 95 -4.67 40.74 2.04
C VAL A 95 -3.44 41.55 2.47
N LEU A 96 -2.37 41.56 1.68
CA LEU A 96 -1.23 42.43 1.96
C LEU A 96 -1.60 43.87 1.62
N PRO A 97 -1.47 44.84 2.56
CA PRO A 97 -1.69 46.24 2.25
C PRO A 97 -0.67 46.66 1.19
N ALA A 98 -1.12 47.39 0.17
CA ALA A 98 -0.24 47.99 -0.83
C ALA A 98 0.79 48.85 -0.09
N THR A 99 2.02 48.35 -0.01
CA THR A 99 3.13 49.10 0.57
C THR A 99 3.52 50.14 -0.47
N ASN A 100 3.20 51.39 -0.13
CA ASN A 100 3.50 52.58 -0.91
C ASN A 100 4.92 53.08 -0.60
#